data_AF-A0A815HIY1-F1
#
_entry.id   AF-A0A815HIY1-F1
#
_cell.length_a   1.000
_cell.length_b   1.000
_cell.length_c   1.000
_cell.angle_alpha   90.00
_cell.angle_beta   90.00
_cell.angle_gamma   90.00
#
_symmetry.space_group_name_H-M   'P 1'
#
loop_
_entity.id
_entity.type
_entity.pdbx_description
1 polymer ?
#
loop_
_entity_poly.entity_id
_entity_poly.type
_entity_poly.pdbx_seq_one_letter_code
_entity_poly.pdbx_strand_id
1 'polypeptide(L)'
;MEAGLDYAFGLLAPENDEVFEWLDDTTNKDFAYDYHSTVLQMLHDVDPPRSHWVLKSPEHILWIDTLLKYYPHASLIMSHRRLQEVFPSGCRLVLAWTNIYFDKDD
;
A
#
# COMPACT_ATOMS: atom_id res chain seq x y z
N MET A 1 -13.96 -0.04 11.23
CA MET A 1 -13.75 -0.45 9.83
C MET A 1 -13.03 0.70 9.16
N GLU A 2 -11.74 0.85 9.43
CA GLU A 2 -10.88 1.92 8.86
C GLU A 2 -9.57 1.30 8.37
N ALA A 3 -9.68 0.17 7.67
CA ALA A 3 -8.54 -0.55 7.10
C ALA A 3 -8.18 -0.01 5.71
N GLY A 4 -7.96 1.31 5.61
CA GLY A 4 -7.63 1.98 4.35
C GLY A 4 -6.81 3.25 4.55
N LEU A 5 -6.04 3.34 5.63
CA LEU A 5 -5.26 4.53 5.97
C LEU A 5 -3.85 4.40 5.39
N ASP A 6 -3.79 4.87 4.15
CA ASP A 6 -2.65 4.95 3.24
C ASP A 6 -1.55 5.87 3.79
N TYR A 7 -0.28 5.58 3.44
CA TYR A 7 0.95 6.32 3.79
C TYR A 7 0.83 7.85 3.60
N ALA A 8 -0.07 8.29 2.72
CA ALA A 8 -0.47 9.68 2.56
C ALA A 8 -0.84 10.41 3.87
N PHE A 9 -1.45 9.71 4.85
CA PHE A 9 -1.74 10.29 6.17
C PHE A 9 -0.52 10.35 7.08
N GLY A 10 0.52 9.55 6.85
CA GLY A 10 1.80 9.66 7.54
C GLY A 10 2.47 11.03 7.35
N LEU A 11 2.22 11.69 6.21
CA LEU A 11 2.66 13.07 5.99
C LEU A 11 1.96 14.09 6.92
N LEU A 12 0.78 13.75 7.41
CA LEU A 12 -0.06 14.58 8.28
C LEU A 12 -0.07 14.06 9.72
N ALA A 13 0.60 12.93 9.98
CA ALA A 13 0.69 12.32 11.28
C ALA A 13 1.51 13.23 12.22
N PRO A 14 1.12 13.33 13.50
CA PRO A 14 1.94 14.00 14.51
C PRO A 14 3.34 13.38 14.60
N GLU A 15 4.32 14.17 15.05
CA GLU A 15 5.61 13.59 15.46
C GLU A 15 5.39 12.56 16.58
N ASN A 16 5.93 11.35 16.40
CA ASN A 16 5.76 10.17 17.26
C ASN A 16 4.35 9.55 17.26
N ASP A 17 3.69 9.53 16.10
CA ASP A 17 2.46 8.76 15.92
C ASP A 17 2.75 7.24 16.00
N GLU A 18 2.18 6.59 17.02
CA GLU A 18 2.38 5.16 17.30
C GLU A 18 1.99 4.25 16.12
N VAL A 19 0.95 4.62 15.36
CA VAL A 19 0.49 3.85 14.20
C VAL A 19 1.50 3.97 13.07
N PHE A 20 2.05 5.17 12.85
CA PHE A 20 3.08 5.38 11.84
C PHE A 20 4.38 4.66 12.18
N GLU A 21 4.84 4.71 13.43
CA GLU A 21 6.03 3.97 13.89
C GLU A 21 5.85 2.45 13.70
N TRP A 22 4.68 1.93 14.07
CA TRP A 22 4.34 0.53 13.84
C TRP A 22 4.27 0.17 12.34
N LEU A 23 3.79 1.08 11.50
CA LEU A 23 3.72 0.89 10.05
C LEU A 23 5.10 0.94 9.39
N ASP A 24 6.01 1.79 9.86
CA ASP A 24 7.37 1.91 9.35
C ASP A 24 8.26 0.72 9.74
N ASP A 25 7.97 0.08 10.88
CA ASP A 25 8.65 -1.15 11.31
C ASP A 25 8.50 -2.29 10.28
N THR A 26 9.56 -2.56 9.54
CA THR A 26 9.58 -3.56 8.47
C THR A 26 9.51 -5.01 8.99
N THR A 27 9.76 -5.24 10.28
CA THR A 27 9.83 -6.59 10.85
C THR A 27 8.46 -7.21 11.12
N ASN A 28 7.41 -6.38 11.17
CA ASN A 28 6.09 -6.83 11.61
C ASN A 28 5.10 -7.09 10.46
N LYS A 29 5.57 -7.27 9.21
CA LYS A 29 4.70 -7.28 8.02
C LYS A 29 4.21 -8.65 7.52
N ASP A 30 4.64 -9.73 8.17
CA ASP A 30 4.27 -11.10 7.80
C ASP A 30 2.75 -11.32 7.73
N PHE A 31 2.01 -10.80 8.72
CA PHE A 31 0.55 -10.99 8.79
C PHE A 31 -0.18 -10.42 7.57
N ALA A 32 0.33 -9.33 6.99
CA ALA A 32 -0.30 -8.66 5.86
C ALA A 32 -0.20 -9.52 4.59
N TYR A 33 0.96 -10.11 4.35
CA TYR A 33 1.18 -11.00 3.20
C TYR A 33 0.57 -12.39 3.40
N ASP A 34 0.47 -12.87 4.64
CA ASP A 34 -0.28 -14.09 4.98
C ASP A 34 -1.77 -13.94 4.62
N TYR A 35 -2.38 -12.85 5.10
CA TYR A 35 -3.77 -12.53 4.78
C TYR A 35 -3.97 -12.31 3.28
N HIS A 36 -3.09 -11.53 2.65
CA HIS A 36 -3.14 -11.27 1.21
C HIS A 36 -3.05 -12.58 0.39
N SER A 37 -2.19 -13.53 0.79
CA SER A 37 -2.08 -14.83 0.13
C SER A 37 -3.36 -15.66 0.28
N THR A 38 -3.97 -15.64 1.47
CA THR A 38 -5.25 -16.31 1.73
C THR A 38 -6.37 -15.76 0.85
N VAL A 39 -6.47 -14.42 0.75
CA VAL A 39 -7.47 -13.77 -0.11
C VAL A 39 -7.26 -14.12 -1.58
N LEU A 40 -6.01 -14.12 -2.07
CA LEU A 40 -5.74 -14.50 -3.45
C LEU A 40 -6.07 -15.96 -3.74
N GLN A 41 -5.85 -16.87 -2.80
CA GLN A 41 -6.25 -18.27 -2.95
C GLN A 41 -7.79 -18.40 -3.02
N MET A 42 -8.51 -17.69 -2.15
CA MET A 42 -9.99 -17.66 -2.22
C MET A 42 -10.50 -17.13 -3.56
N LEU A 43 -9.88 -16.07 -4.09
CA LEU A 43 -10.25 -15.54 -5.41
C LEU A 43 -9.88 -16.51 -6.53
N HIS A 44 -8.74 -17.20 -6.41
CA HIS A 44 -8.28 -18.20 -7.39
C HIS A 44 -9.25 -19.37 -7.50
N ASP A 45 -9.85 -19.80 -6.38
CA ASP A 45 -10.82 -20.90 -6.38
C ASP A 45 -12.11 -20.54 -7.12
N VAL A 46 -12.45 -19.26 -7.20
CA VAL A 46 -13.68 -18.78 -7.87
C VAL A 46 -13.43 -18.42 -9.33
N ASP A 47 -12.38 -17.65 -9.62
CA ASP A 47 -12.04 -17.18 -10.97
C ASP A 47 -10.52 -17.09 -11.14
N PRO A 48 -9.84 -18.21 -11.48
CA PRO A 48 -8.40 -18.22 -11.60
C PRO A 48 -7.94 -17.47 -12.86
N PRO A 49 -6.86 -16.67 -12.77
CA PRO A 49 -6.28 -16.06 -13.96
C PRO A 49 -5.77 -17.13 -14.92
N ARG A 50 -5.84 -16.84 -16.23
CA ARG A 50 -5.41 -17.77 -17.28
C ARG A 50 -3.93 -18.16 -17.22
N SER A 51 -3.08 -17.32 -16.63
CA SER A 51 -1.64 -17.57 -16.55
C SER A 51 -1.08 -17.27 -15.17
N HIS A 52 -1.20 -16.03 -14.69
CA HIS A 52 -0.67 -15.59 -13.40
C HIS A 52 -1.46 -14.39 -12.86
N TRP A 53 -1.31 -14.14 -11.56
CA TRP A 53 -1.83 -12.93 -10.91
C TRP A 53 -1.00 -11.70 -11.30
N VAL A 54 -1.69 -10.62 -11.67
CA VAL A 54 -1.09 -9.30 -11.89
C VAL A 54 -1.60 -8.38 -10.81
N LEU A 55 -0.69 -7.93 -9.94
CA LEU A 55 -1.02 -7.15 -8.74
C LEU A 55 -0.29 -5.80 -8.80
N LYS A 56 -0.91 -4.76 -8.26
CA LYS A 56 -0.32 -3.41 -8.21
C LYS A 56 -0.78 -2.67 -6.97
N SER A 57 0.17 -2.43 -6.09
CA SER A 57 0.03 -1.57 -4.92
C SER A 57 1.36 -0.85 -4.70
N PRO A 58 1.36 0.50 -4.49
CA PRO A 58 2.60 1.22 -4.19
C PRO A 58 3.25 0.75 -2.88
N GLU A 59 2.48 0.21 -1.94
CA GLU A 59 2.92 -0.28 -0.63
C GLU A 59 3.89 -1.47 -0.74
N HIS A 60 3.84 -2.25 -1.82
CA HIS A 60 4.75 -3.38 -2.04
C HIS A 60 6.24 -2.98 -2.02
N ILE A 61 6.58 -1.74 -2.39
CA ILE A 61 7.98 -1.28 -2.38
C ILE A 61 8.54 -1.15 -0.96
N LEU A 62 7.68 -0.96 0.03
CA LEU A 62 8.09 -0.73 1.42
C LEU A 62 8.60 -2.02 2.06
N TRP A 63 8.06 -3.18 1.67
CA TRP A 63 8.29 -4.47 2.32
C TRP A 63 8.58 -5.59 1.30
N ILE A 64 9.49 -5.33 0.37
CA ILE A 64 9.84 -6.28 -0.71
C ILE A 64 10.36 -7.61 -0.15
N ASP A 65 11.14 -7.59 0.93
CA ASP A 65 11.68 -8.82 1.54
C ASP A 65 10.56 -9.74 2.05
N THR A 66 9.56 -9.16 2.74
CA THR A 66 8.38 -9.90 3.18
C THR A 66 7.56 -10.40 1.99
N LEU A 67 7.38 -9.59 0.95
CA LEU A 67 6.70 -10.00 -0.26
C LEU A 67 7.37 -11.23 -0.89
N LEU A 68 8.69 -11.20 -1.06
CA LEU A 68 9.46 -12.28 -1.68
C LEU A 68 9.52 -13.54 -0.79
N LYS A 69 9.37 -13.41 0.53
CA LYS A 69 9.20 -14.56 1.43
C LYS A 69 7.91 -15.34 1.13
N TYR A 70 6.80 -14.64 0.90
CA TYR A 70 5.51 -15.27 0.59
C TYR A 70 5.36 -15.63 -0.90
N TYR A 71 6.01 -14.88 -1.79
CA TYR A 71 5.99 -15.08 -3.24
C TYR A 71 7.42 -15.16 -3.81
N PRO A 72 8.15 -16.26 -3.54
CA PRO A 72 9.57 -16.39 -3.94
C PRO A 72 9.80 -16.41 -5.44
N HIS A 73 8.74 -16.60 -6.23
CA HIS A 73 8.77 -16.61 -7.69
C HIS A 73 8.06 -15.40 -8.31
N ALA A 74 7.76 -14.37 -7.52
CA ALA A 74 7.16 -13.15 -8.04
C ALA A 74 8.11 -12.45 -9.02
N SER A 75 7.56 -11.97 -10.13
CA SER A 75 8.25 -11.06 -11.04
C SER A 75 7.91 -9.63 -10.66
N LEU A 76 8.91 -8.85 -10.25
CA LEU A 76 8.73 -7.46 -9.80
C LEU A 76 8.91 -6.49 -10.98
N ILE A 77 7.91 -5.63 -11.20
CA ILE A 77 7.96 -4.56 -12.20
C ILE A 77 7.94 -3.22 -11.49
N MET A 78 9.10 -2.55 -11.46
CA MET A 78 9.22 -1.23 -10.86
C MET A 78 8.89 -0.13 -11.88
N SER A 79 7.81 0.60 -11.63
CA SER A 79 7.46 1.77 -12.45
C SER A 79 8.26 3.00 -12.01
N HIS A 80 8.80 3.74 -12.97
CA HIS A 80 9.55 4.97 -12.73
C HIS A 80 8.87 6.16 -13.40
N ARG A 81 8.83 7.30 -12.71
CA ARG A 81 8.34 8.58 -13.22
C ARG A 81 9.23 9.71 -12.70
N ARG A 82 9.34 10.80 -13.47
CA ARG A 82 10.19 11.93 -13.11
C ARG A 82 9.65 12.62 -11.85
N LEU A 83 10.52 12.88 -10.87
CA LEU A 83 10.12 13.41 -9.55
C LEU A 83 9.36 14.74 -9.65
N GLN A 84 9.76 15.64 -10.54
CA GLN A 84 9.08 16.94 -10.70
C GLN A 84 7.64 16.82 -11.23
N GLU A 85 7.25 15.66 -11.75
CA GLU A 85 5.86 15.37 -12.12
C GLU A 85 5.13 14.60 -11.02
N VAL A 86 5.83 13.71 -10.31
CA VAL A 86 5.26 12.90 -9.22
C VAL A 86 4.90 13.76 -8.02
N PHE A 87 5.82 14.65 -7.59
CA PHE A 87 5.65 15.44 -6.37
C PHE A 87 4.38 16.32 -6.39
N PRO A 88 4.15 17.19 -7.39
CA PRO A 88 2.91 17.98 -7.44
C PRO A 88 1.66 17.11 -7.61
N SER A 89 1.75 15.97 -8.31
CA SER A 89 0.65 15.03 -8.45
C SER A 89 0.29 14.38 -7.10
N GLY A 90 1.30 13.99 -6.32
CA GLY A 90 1.14 13.42 -4.98
C GLY A 90 0.52 14.41 -4.01
N CYS A 91 1.02 15.65 -3.97
CA CYS A 91 0.42 16.71 -3.15
C CYS A 91 -1.06 16.94 -3.49
N ARG A 92 -1.42 16.95 -4.79
CA ARG A 92 -2.83 17.09 -5.21
C ARG A 92 -3.68 15.91 -4.78
N LEU A 93 -3.15 14.69 -4.83
CA LEU A 93 -3.85 13.50 -4.34
C LEU A 93 -4.12 13.60 -2.84
N VAL A 94 -3.09 13.94 -2.05
CA VAL A 94 -3.22 14.14 -0.59
C VAL A 94 -4.27 15.20 -0.30
N LEU A 95 -4.22 16.37 -0.96
CA LEU A 95 -5.20 17.43 -0.78
C LEU A 95 -6.63 16.99 -1.11
N ALA A 96 -6.82 16.26 -2.22
CA ALA A 96 -8.13 15.75 -2.59
C ALA A 96 -8.68 14.77 -1.54
N TRP A 97 -7.82 13.92 -0.97
CA TRP A 97 -8.22 13.01 0.10
C TRP A 97 -8.51 13.73 1.40
N THR A 98 -7.66 14.66 1.83
CA THR A 98 -7.88 15.41 3.07
C THR A 98 -9.16 16.22 3.02
N ASN A 99 -9.53 16.77 1.87
CA ASN A 99 -10.77 17.52 1.72
C ASN A 99 -12.00 16.64 1.95
N ILE A 100 -11.96 15.34 1.66
CA ILE A 100 -13.11 14.45 1.94
C ILE A 100 -13.40 14.37 3.44
N TYR A 101 -12.37 14.46 4.28
CA TYR A 101 -12.50 14.23 5.73
C TYR A 101 -12.45 15.51 6.56
N PHE A 102 -11.75 16.53 6.10
CA PHE A 102 -11.45 17.74 6.87
C PHE A 102 -12.01 19.02 6.25
N ASP A 103 -12.55 18.97 5.03
CA ASP A 103 -13.29 20.11 4.50
C ASP A 103 -14.57 20.26 5.33
N LYS A 104 -14.71 21.41 5.98
CA LYS A 104 -15.89 21.73 6.76
C LYS A 104 -16.83 22.47 5.83
N ASP A 105 -18.05 21.95 5.68
CA ASP A 105 -19.15 22.73 5.12
C ASP A 105 -19.41 23.90 6.09
N ASP A 106 -18.90 25.09 5.75
CA ASP A 106 -19.39 26.36 6.30
C ASP A 106 -20.72 26.75 5.63
#